data_AF-A0A1R4JX09-F1
#
_entry.id   AF-A0A1R4JX09-F1
#
_cell.length_a   1.000
_cell.length_b   1.000
_cell.length_c   1.000
_cell.angle_alpha   90.00
_cell.angle_beta   90.00
_cell.angle_gamma   90.00
#
_symmetry.space_group_name_H-M   'P 1'
#
loop_
_entity.id
_entity.type
_entity.pdbx_description
1 polymer ?
#
loop_
_entity_poly.entity_id
_entity_poly.type
_entity_poly.pdbx_seq_one_letter_code
_entity_poly.pdbx_strand_id
1 'polypeptide(L)'
;MDNAVRSKQRPFFISDSGDNPGAGGADDCTAALAALAGEPAISSGELRAVLASIVDPATVQHAIELGERNQGEFTIGGVTDSRDPGPQALTATVAQVTDTPDGGTSARLVHGGLEVIVTSRRTQYAQSVQYQRMRVDPSAMDIVVVKMGYLEPDLFDLQMGWLLALTPDGVEQDLKRLGHQRILRPMIPFDDEIPEPTEVTAFA
;
A
#
# COMPACT_ATOMS: atom_id res chain seq x y z
N MET A 1 0.07 10.83 -6.90
CA MET A 1 1.54 10.99 -6.80
C MET A 1 1.93 12.46 -6.86
N ASP A 2 1.51 13.19 -7.89
CA ASP A 2 1.89 14.59 -8.17
C ASP A 2 1.79 15.56 -6.98
N ASN A 3 0.70 15.45 -6.19
CA ASN A 3 0.52 16.28 -4.99
C ASN A 3 1.63 16.05 -3.96
N ALA A 4 2.01 14.79 -3.73
CA ALA A 4 3.07 14.43 -2.78
C ALA A 4 4.45 14.85 -3.30
N VAL A 5 4.73 14.68 -4.59
CA VAL A 5 5.99 15.10 -5.22
C VAL A 5 6.18 16.61 -5.13
N ARG A 6 5.14 17.39 -5.45
CA ARG A 6 5.18 18.87 -5.46
C ARG A 6 5.11 19.51 -4.07
N SER A 7 4.66 18.78 -3.06
CA SER A 7 4.52 19.32 -1.70
C SER A 7 5.87 19.62 -1.06
N LYS A 8 5.92 20.68 -0.26
CA LYS A 8 7.08 20.99 0.60
C LYS A 8 6.95 20.40 2.01
N GLN A 9 5.80 19.79 2.32
CA GLN A 9 5.54 19.16 3.62
C GLN A 9 6.13 17.74 3.63
N ARG A 10 7.11 17.48 4.49
CA ARG A 10 7.82 16.19 4.60
C ARG A 10 7.82 15.68 6.04
N PRO A 11 7.54 14.38 6.30
CA PRO A 11 7.11 13.38 5.32
C PRO A 11 5.69 13.64 4.82
N PHE A 12 5.47 13.41 3.52
CA PHE A 12 4.13 13.43 2.92
C PHE A 12 3.56 12.01 2.91
N PHE A 13 2.48 11.78 3.63
CA PHE A 13 1.83 10.47 3.71
C PHE A 13 0.78 10.30 2.62
N ILE A 14 0.73 9.09 2.05
CA ILE A 14 -0.32 8.64 1.15
C ILE A 14 -0.90 7.36 1.75
N SER A 15 -2.18 7.41 2.11
CA SER A 15 -2.95 6.23 2.48
C SER A 15 -3.49 5.59 1.20
N ASP A 16 -2.88 4.49 0.76
CA ASP A 16 -3.37 3.62 -0.31
C ASP A 16 -4.59 2.85 0.23
N SER A 17 -5.78 3.34 -0.09
CA SER A 17 -7.03 2.81 0.48
C SER A 17 -7.54 1.57 -0.23
N GLY A 18 -7.16 1.39 -1.51
CA GLY A 18 -7.68 0.35 -2.37
C GLY A 18 -7.23 -1.05 -1.99
N ASP A 19 -6.03 -1.17 -1.43
CA ASP A 19 -5.45 -2.46 -1.03
C ASP A 19 -5.14 -2.53 0.47
N ASN A 20 -6.03 -1.98 1.29
CA ASN A 20 -5.89 -1.98 2.76
C ASN A 20 -6.15 -3.38 3.36
N PRO A 21 -5.15 -4.05 3.97
CA PRO A 21 -5.32 -5.38 4.55
C PRO A 21 -6.32 -5.43 5.71
N GLY A 22 -6.44 -4.34 6.47
CA GLY A 22 -7.39 -4.20 7.57
C GLY A 22 -8.85 -4.12 7.11
N ALA A 23 -9.08 -3.74 5.84
CA ALA A 23 -10.40 -3.75 5.20
C ALA A 23 -10.67 -5.05 4.40
N GLY A 24 -9.73 -6.00 4.40
CA GLY A 24 -9.81 -7.24 3.63
C GLY A 24 -9.10 -7.21 2.27
N GLY A 25 -8.31 -6.17 1.99
CA GLY A 25 -7.43 -6.10 0.82
C GLY A 25 -6.42 -7.25 0.79
N ALA A 26 -5.90 -7.52 -0.41
CA ALA A 26 -4.99 -8.63 -0.64
C ALA A 26 -3.56 -8.33 -0.13
N ASP A 27 -3.20 -7.05 -0.04
CA ASP A 27 -1.88 -6.51 0.33
C ASP A 27 -0.81 -6.71 -0.75
N ASP A 28 -1.14 -7.27 -1.91
CA ASP A 28 -0.20 -7.55 -3.00
C ASP A 28 -0.43 -6.72 -4.26
N CYS A 29 -1.39 -5.80 -4.25
CA CYS A 29 -1.64 -4.91 -5.37
C CYS A 29 -0.52 -3.88 -5.53
N THR A 30 -0.29 -3.45 -6.76
CA THR A 30 0.96 -2.77 -7.15
C THR A 30 0.77 -1.37 -7.72
N ALA A 31 -0.44 -0.82 -7.70
CA ALA A 31 -0.72 0.52 -8.23
C ALA A 31 0.18 1.60 -7.62
N ALA A 32 0.37 1.57 -6.29
CA ALA A 32 1.30 2.47 -5.60
C ALA A 32 2.76 2.22 -5.98
N LEU A 33 3.19 0.96 -6.12
CA LEU A 33 4.55 0.61 -6.52
C LEU A 33 4.86 1.12 -7.92
N ALA A 34 3.96 0.88 -8.89
CA ALA A 34 4.11 1.35 -10.26
C ALA A 34 4.22 2.88 -10.32
N ALA A 35 3.39 3.60 -9.55
CA ALA A 35 3.42 5.05 -9.48
C ALA A 35 4.72 5.60 -8.86
N LEU A 36 5.23 4.94 -7.80
CA LEU A 36 6.47 5.35 -7.13
C LEU A 36 7.71 5.05 -7.98
N ALA A 37 7.79 3.86 -8.56
CA ALA A 37 8.91 3.44 -9.40
C ALA A 37 8.97 4.23 -10.72
N GLY A 38 7.81 4.63 -11.25
CA GLY A 38 7.69 5.45 -12.47
C GLY A 38 7.97 6.93 -12.27
N GLU A 39 8.13 7.43 -11.03
CA GLU A 39 8.39 8.84 -10.74
C GLU A 39 9.89 9.17 -10.89
N PRO A 40 10.29 10.03 -11.84
CA PRO A 40 11.70 10.38 -12.06
C PRO A 40 12.42 10.95 -10.83
N ALA A 41 11.75 11.76 -10.01
CA ALA A 41 12.36 12.32 -8.81
C ALA A 41 12.70 11.22 -7.77
N ILE A 42 11.90 10.15 -7.71
CA ILE A 42 12.15 9.03 -6.80
C ILE A 42 13.19 8.08 -7.38
N SER A 43 13.04 7.67 -8.63
CA SER A 43 13.96 6.73 -9.29
C SER A 43 15.39 7.27 -9.42
N SER A 44 15.55 8.60 -9.57
CA SER A 44 16.87 9.26 -9.55
C SER A 44 17.48 9.43 -8.15
N GLY A 45 16.68 9.27 -7.09
CA GLY A 45 17.09 9.51 -5.71
C GLY A 45 17.00 10.96 -5.24
N GLU A 46 16.40 11.86 -6.03
CA GLU A 46 16.11 13.24 -5.61
C GLU A 46 15.12 13.28 -4.44
N LEU A 47 14.11 12.42 -4.47
CA LEU A 47 13.15 12.22 -3.40
C LEU A 47 13.28 10.80 -2.83
N ARG A 48 13.19 10.69 -1.50
CA ARG A 48 13.17 9.41 -0.80
C ARG A 48 11.73 9.00 -0.50
N ALA A 49 11.34 7.82 -0.96
CA ALA A 49 10.01 7.29 -0.73
C ALA A 49 10.06 5.90 -0.13
N VAL A 50 9.08 5.56 0.72
CA VAL A 50 8.87 4.20 1.20
C VAL A 50 7.45 3.72 0.92
N LEU A 51 7.33 2.47 0.45
CA LEU A 51 6.06 1.74 0.35
C LEU A 51 6.02 0.62 1.39
N ALA A 52 5.03 0.70 2.28
CA ALA A 52 4.79 -0.27 3.36
C ALA A 52 3.34 -0.79 3.30
N SER A 53 3.09 -2.03 2.86
CA SER A 53 4.01 -3.03 2.33
C SER A 53 3.40 -3.73 1.12
N ILE A 54 4.10 -4.71 0.55
CA ILE A 54 3.52 -5.68 -0.39
C ILE A 54 3.73 -7.09 0.16
N VAL A 55 2.67 -7.89 0.27
CA VAL A 55 2.84 -9.32 0.58
C VAL A 55 3.27 -10.07 -0.66
N ASP A 56 4.45 -10.68 -0.60
CA ASP A 56 5.00 -11.52 -1.66
C ASP A 56 6.08 -12.45 -1.09
N PRO A 57 5.70 -13.66 -0.64
CA PRO A 57 6.63 -14.63 -0.06
C PRO A 57 7.73 -15.07 -1.04
N ALA A 58 7.46 -15.09 -2.35
CA ALA A 58 8.44 -15.49 -3.35
C ALA A 58 9.53 -14.42 -3.52
N THR A 59 9.14 -13.14 -3.52
CA THR A 59 10.09 -12.02 -3.51
C THR A 59 10.95 -12.03 -2.23
N VAL A 60 10.35 -12.30 -1.06
CA VAL A 60 11.12 -12.44 0.20
C VAL A 60 12.12 -13.59 0.10
N GLN A 61 11.70 -14.75 -0.42
CA GLN A 61 12.59 -15.91 -0.60
C GLN A 61 13.75 -15.58 -1.55
N HIS A 62 13.47 -14.89 -2.66
CA HIS A 62 14.52 -14.46 -3.58
C HIS A 62 15.51 -13.48 -2.91
N ALA A 63 15.03 -12.55 -2.09
CA ALA A 63 15.88 -11.62 -1.34
C ALA A 63 16.78 -12.35 -0.32
N ILE A 64 16.28 -13.42 0.33
CA ILE A 64 17.09 -14.28 1.21
C ILE A 64 18.23 -14.94 0.42
N GLU A 65 17.91 -15.55 -0.72
CA GLU A 65 18.88 -16.27 -1.55
C GLU A 65 19.96 -15.34 -2.12
N LEU A 66 19.55 -14.15 -2.54
CA LEU A 66 20.46 -13.13 -3.07
C LEU A 66 21.35 -12.53 -1.97
N GLY A 67 20.82 -12.38 -0.75
CA GLY A 67 21.53 -11.87 0.42
C GLY A 67 21.60 -10.34 0.48
N GLU A 68 21.73 -9.81 1.71
CA GLU A 68 21.83 -8.36 1.94
C GLU A 68 23.03 -7.74 1.17
N ARG A 69 22.85 -6.50 0.72
CA ARG A 69 23.78 -5.68 -0.08
C ARG A 69 23.96 -6.11 -1.54
N ASN A 70 23.36 -7.22 -1.96
CA ASN A 70 23.38 -7.63 -3.35
C ASN A 70 22.18 -7.04 -4.11
N GLN A 71 22.38 -6.83 -5.42
CA GLN A 71 21.36 -6.33 -6.34
C GLN A 71 20.84 -7.47 -7.22
N GLY A 72 19.53 -7.45 -7.49
CA GLY A 72 18.87 -8.43 -8.32
C GLY A 72 17.63 -7.87 -9.00
N GLU A 73 17.06 -8.67 -9.90
CA GLU A 73 15.80 -8.38 -10.57
C GLU A 73 14.66 -9.07 -9.81
N PHE A 74 13.63 -8.30 -9.47
CA PHE A 74 12.46 -8.77 -8.75
C PHE A 74 11.21 -8.59 -9.62
N THR A 75 10.22 -9.46 -9.44
CA THR A 75 8.86 -9.27 -9.93
C THR A 75 7.95 -9.31 -8.72
N ILE A 76 7.41 -8.15 -8.33
CA ILE A 76 6.81 -7.92 -7.02
C ILE A 76 5.29 -7.81 -7.13
N GLY A 77 4.58 -8.54 -6.27
CA GLY A 77 3.13 -8.43 -6.08
C GLY A 77 2.30 -9.03 -7.22
N GLY A 78 0.98 -8.85 -7.16
CA GLY A 78 0.02 -9.33 -8.17
C GLY A 78 -0.12 -10.85 -8.25
N VAL A 79 0.05 -11.55 -7.14
CA VAL A 79 -0.04 -13.02 -7.03
C VAL A 79 -1.47 -13.47 -6.72
N THR A 80 -2.08 -12.85 -5.71
CA THR A 80 -3.48 -13.00 -5.33
C THR A 80 -4.35 -12.11 -6.21
N ASP A 81 -3.90 -10.87 -6.42
CA ASP A 81 -4.67 -9.86 -7.13
C ASP A 81 -3.87 -9.22 -8.26
N SER A 82 -3.96 -9.84 -9.44
CA SER A 82 -3.18 -9.47 -10.62
C SER A 82 -3.84 -8.40 -11.50
N ARG A 83 -4.79 -7.63 -10.94
CA ARG A 83 -5.39 -6.51 -11.68
C ARG A 83 -4.32 -5.52 -12.13
N ASP A 84 -4.64 -4.75 -13.16
CA ASP A 84 -3.77 -3.69 -13.68
C ASP A 84 -3.26 -2.80 -12.52
N PRO A 85 -1.94 -2.55 -12.41
CA PRO A 85 -0.90 -2.79 -13.42
C PRO A 85 -0.22 -4.17 -13.37
N GLY A 86 -0.69 -5.09 -12.53
CA GLY A 86 -0.14 -6.44 -12.37
C GLY A 86 1.22 -6.46 -11.66
N PRO A 87 1.92 -7.61 -11.62
CA PRO A 87 3.24 -7.72 -11.02
C PRO A 87 4.23 -6.70 -11.60
N GLN A 88 5.05 -6.07 -10.75
CA GLN A 88 5.97 -5.02 -11.18
C GLN A 88 7.42 -5.52 -11.19
N ALA A 89 8.10 -5.34 -12.32
CA ALA A 89 9.53 -5.60 -12.43
C ALA A 89 10.34 -4.48 -11.77
N LEU A 90 11.29 -4.83 -10.91
CA LEU A 90 12.13 -3.87 -10.19
C LEU A 90 13.55 -4.41 -10.02
N THR A 91 14.55 -3.69 -10.50
CA THR A 91 15.95 -3.98 -10.18
C THR A 91 16.32 -3.27 -8.88
N ALA A 92 16.56 -4.01 -7.81
CA ALA A 92 16.73 -3.43 -6.47
C ALA A 92 17.87 -4.10 -5.69
N THR A 93 18.43 -3.35 -4.75
CA THR A 93 19.37 -3.87 -3.75
C THR A 93 18.63 -4.37 -2.53
N VAL A 94 18.96 -5.56 -2.03
CA VAL A 94 18.43 -6.07 -0.76
C VAL A 94 19.11 -5.33 0.38
N ALA A 95 18.43 -4.36 0.99
CA ALA A 95 19.00 -3.56 2.08
C ALA A 95 18.93 -4.28 3.43
N GLN A 96 17.90 -5.11 3.64
CA GLN A 96 17.73 -5.89 4.87
C GLN A 96 16.80 -7.08 4.63
N VAL A 97 17.07 -8.18 5.32
CA VAL A 97 16.11 -9.29 5.50
C VAL A 97 16.00 -9.61 7.00
N THR A 98 14.78 -9.65 7.54
CA THR A 98 14.56 -9.97 8.96
C THR A 98 13.17 -10.53 9.20
N ASP A 99 13.03 -11.32 10.25
CA ASP A 99 11.71 -11.69 10.76
C ASP A 99 11.04 -10.51 11.45
N THR A 100 9.74 -10.36 11.20
CA THR A 100 8.86 -9.40 11.87
C THR A 100 7.69 -10.16 12.51
N PRO A 101 7.15 -9.69 13.66
CA PRO A 101 6.05 -10.37 14.34
C PRO A 101 4.80 -10.57 13.46
N ASP A 102 4.50 -9.56 12.64
CA ASP A 102 3.22 -9.46 11.92
C ASP A 102 3.35 -9.91 10.46
N GLY A 103 4.42 -9.49 9.78
CA GLY A 103 4.68 -9.79 8.36
C GLY A 103 5.47 -11.08 8.10
N GLY A 104 5.86 -11.83 9.15
CA GLY A 104 6.80 -12.95 9.01
C GLY A 104 8.17 -12.46 8.57
N THR A 105 8.93 -13.30 7.85
CA THR A 105 10.16 -12.85 7.19
C THR A 105 9.81 -11.74 6.19
N SER A 106 10.54 -10.63 6.27
CA SER A 106 10.33 -9.43 5.46
C SER A 106 11.65 -8.96 4.87
N ALA A 107 11.59 -8.43 3.67
CA ALA A 107 12.73 -7.87 2.95
C ALA A 107 12.50 -6.38 2.67
N ARG A 108 13.55 -5.58 2.81
CA ARG A 108 13.57 -4.19 2.34
C ARG A 108 14.40 -4.11 1.08
N LEU A 109 13.77 -3.73 -0.01
CA LEU A 109 14.37 -3.58 -1.33
C LEU A 109 14.54 -2.09 -1.64
N VAL A 110 15.68 -1.71 -2.22
CA VAL A 110 16.01 -0.31 -2.52
C VAL A 110 16.30 -0.14 -4.01
N HIS A 111 15.59 0.79 -4.64
CA HIS A 111 15.74 1.17 -6.05
C HIS A 111 15.80 2.71 -6.16
N GLY A 112 16.99 3.27 -6.41
CA GLY A 112 17.15 4.73 -6.38
C GLY A 112 16.77 5.30 -5.01
N GLY A 113 15.82 6.23 -4.98
CA GLY A 113 15.21 6.79 -3.76
C GLY A 113 14.02 5.99 -3.21
N LEU A 114 13.58 4.92 -3.89
CA LEU A 114 12.46 4.09 -3.45
C LEU A 114 12.94 2.95 -2.52
N GLU A 115 12.32 2.85 -1.35
CA GLU A 115 12.40 1.70 -0.45
C GLU A 115 11.05 0.95 -0.47
N VAL A 116 11.06 -0.33 -0.84
CA VAL A 116 9.87 -1.20 -0.83
C VAL A 116 10.04 -2.23 0.28
N ILE A 117 9.05 -2.30 1.18
CA ILE A 117 9.00 -3.36 2.19
C ILE A 117 8.10 -4.48 1.66
N VAL A 118 8.67 -5.67 1.54
CA VAL A 118 7.99 -6.87 1.08
C VAL A 118 7.91 -7.89 2.22
N THR A 119 6.75 -8.51 2.42
CA THR A 119 6.49 -9.40 3.56
C THR A 119 6.08 -10.80 3.10
N SER A 120 6.39 -11.83 3.89
CA SER A 120 5.96 -13.22 3.62
C SER A 120 4.56 -13.52 4.15
N ARG A 121 3.99 -12.63 4.96
CA ARG A 121 2.58 -12.67 5.37
C ARG A 121 1.96 -11.30 5.24
N ARG A 122 0.67 -11.30 4.90
CA ARG A 122 -0.17 -10.10 4.85
C ARG A 122 -0.11 -9.36 6.18
N THR A 123 0.15 -8.06 6.15
CA THR A 123 0.27 -7.25 7.37
C THR A 123 -0.04 -5.78 7.11
N GLN A 124 -0.61 -5.12 8.12
CA GLN A 124 -0.89 -3.69 8.07
C GLN A 124 0.22 -2.93 8.80
N TYR A 125 0.88 -1.98 8.11
CA TYR A 125 1.94 -1.13 8.69
C TYR A 125 1.34 0.08 9.42
N ALA A 126 0.75 -0.16 10.59
CA ALA A 126 0.05 0.81 11.42
C ALA A 126 0.94 1.63 12.37
N GLN A 127 2.16 1.18 12.65
CA GLN A 127 3.01 1.74 13.71
C GLN A 127 4.44 2.00 13.24
N SER A 128 5.03 3.10 13.70
CA SER A 128 6.42 3.53 13.46
C SER A 128 7.44 2.45 13.83
N VAL A 129 7.18 1.67 14.87
CA VAL A 129 8.03 0.54 15.29
C VAL A 129 8.18 -0.53 14.20
N GLN A 130 7.17 -0.72 13.33
CA GLN A 130 7.25 -1.66 12.21
C GLN A 130 8.28 -1.19 11.17
N TYR A 131 8.32 0.11 10.88
CA TYR A 131 9.33 0.72 10.01
C TYR A 131 10.74 0.61 10.61
N GLN A 132 10.87 0.87 11.93
CA GLN A 132 12.16 0.79 12.63
C GLN A 132 12.75 -0.62 12.60
N ARG A 133 11.93 -1.69 12.67
CA ARG A 133 12.38 -3.08 12.51
C ARG A 133 13.02 -3.33 11.14
N MET A 134 12.51 -2.66 10.11
CA MET A 134 13.07 -2.64 8.76
C MET A 134 14.16 -1.57 8.57
N ARG A 135 14.65 -0.96 9.67
CA ARG A 135 15.63 0.13 9.68
C ARG A 135 15.23 1.30 8.78
N VAL A 136 13.93 1.58 8.72
CA VAL A 136 13.33 2.74 8.06
C VAL A 136 12.91 3.73 9.15
N ASP A 137 13.33 4.98 8.98
CA ASP A 137 12.77 6.11 9.73
C ASP A 137 11.76 6.83 8.81
N PRO A 138 10.45 6.67 9.04
CA PRO A 138 9.42 7.29 8.21
C PRO A 138 9.44 8.83 8.31
N SER A 139 9.99 9.40 9.39
CA SER A 139 10.10 10.87 9.54
C SER A 139 11.20 11.48 8.66
N ALA A 140 12.16 10.66 8.22
CA ALA A 140 13.26 11.07 7.34
C ALA A 140 12.99 10.80 5.85
N MET A 141 11.77 10.40 5.50
CA MET A 141 11.33 10.18 4.13
C MET A 141 10.66 11.42 3.56
N ASP A 142 10.73 11.60 2.24
CA ASP A 142 9.96 12.63 1.57
C ASP A 142 8.50 12.19 1.39
N ILE A 143 8.29 10.91 1.07
CA ILE A 143 6.99 10.31 0.81
C ILE A 143 6.89 8.97 1.54
N VAL A 144 5.77 8.75 2.25
CA VAL A 144 5.45 7.48 2.90
C VAL A 144 4.12 7.00 2.36
N VAL A 145 4.11 5.84 1.71
CA VAL A 145 2.88 5.19 1.23
C VAL A 145 2.58 4.00 2.11
N VAL A 146 1.37 4.00 2.69
CA VAL A 146 0.88 2.94 3.57
C VAL A 146 -0.46 2.41 3.08
N LYS A 147 -0.66 1.08 3.09
CA LYS A 147 -1.91 0.45 2.69
C LYS A 147 -2.96 0.48 3.81
N MET A 148 -3.67 1.60 3.92
CA MET A 148 -4.68 1.85 4.96
C MET A 148 -5.77 2.82 4.48
N GLY A 149 -6.95 2.75 5.10
CA GLY A 149 -8.06 3.69 4.87
C GLY A 149 -7.98 5.01 5.68
N TYR A 150 -7.11 5.07 6.69
CA TYR A 150 -6.81 6.26 7.50
C TYR A 150 -5.40 6.09 8.12
N LEU A 151 -4.82 7.13 8.71
CA LEU A 151 -3.58 6.98 9.49
C LEU A 151 -3.91 6.69 10.96
N GLU A 152 -3.35 5.60 11.51
CA GLU A 152 -3.37 5.39 12.96
C GLU A 152 -2.65 6.54 13.69
N PRO A 153 -2.98 6.82 14.97
CA PRO A 153 -2.43 7.97 15.70
C PRO A 153 -0.90 8.11 15.61
N ASP A 154 -0.17 7.00 15.74
CA ASP A 154 1.30 6.99 15.69
C ASP A 154 1.86 7.48 14.35
N LEU A 155 1.23 7.14 13.23
CA LEU A 155 1.64 7.65 11.90
C LEU A 155 1.05 9.02 11.61
N PHE A 156 -0.13 9.33 12.15
CA PHE A 156 -0.77 10.63 12.01
C PHE A 156 0.04 11.74 12.70
N ASP A 157 0.69 11.45 13.82
CA ASP A 157 1.55 12.42 14.51
C ASP A 157 2.84 12.72 13.73
N LEU A 158 3.24 11.85 12.79
CA LEU A 158 4.45 12.02 11.97
C LEU A 158 4.20 12.78 10.66
N GLN A 159 2.97 12.80 10.14
CA GLN A 159 2.71 13.39 8.84
C GLN A 159 2.82 14.92 8.88
N MET A 160 3.44 15.50 7.86
CA MET A 160 3.43 16.95 7.65
C MET A 160 2.47 17.35 6.53
N GLY A 161 2.10 16.39 5.68
CA GLY A 161 1.02 16.46 4.70
C GLY A 161 0.47 15.06 4.48
N TRP A 162 -0.81 14.95 4.16
CA TRP A 162 -1.48 13.65 4.03
C TRP A 162 -2.62 13.69 3.01
N LEU A 163 -2.79 12.61 2.27
CA LEU A 163 -4.00 12.35 1.48
C LEU A 163 -4.37 10.87 1.50
N LEU A 164 -5.66 10.62 1.24
CA LEU A 164 -6.19 9.30 0.94
C LEU A 164 -6.18 9.09 -0.59
N ALA A 165 -5.51 8.05 -1.07
CA ALA A 165 -5.52 7.65 -2.46
C ALA A 165 -6.63 6.61 -2.69
N LEU A 166 -7.52 6.92 -3.64
CA LEU A 166 -8.54 6.00 -4.16
C LEU A 166 -7.92 5.15 -5.27
N THR A 167 -6.99 4.29 -4.88
CA THR A 167 -6.32 3.35 -5.77
C THR A 167 -7.30 2.28 -6.25
N PRO A 168 -7.21 1.88 -7.54
CA PRO A 168 -8.04 0.82 -8.11
C PRO A 168 -7.70 -0.53 -7.49
N ASP A 169 -8.44 -1.00 -6.48
CA ASP A 169 -8.15 -2.29 -5.86
C ASP A 169 -9.36 -2.93 -5.15
N GLY A 170 -9.17 -4.12 -4.57
CA GLY A 170 -10.25 -4.99 -4.08
C GLY A 170 -11.09 -4.42 -2.93
N VAL A 171 -10.59 -3.38 -2.26
CA VAL A 171 -11.29 -2.66 -1.18
C VAL A 171 -11.30 -1.14 -1.41
N GLU A 172 -11.24 -0.71 -2.68
CA GLU A 172 -11.33 0.70 -3.09
C GLU A 172 -12.58 1.41 -2.55
N GLN A 173 -12.42 2.66 -2.11
CA GLN A 173 -13.49 3.47 -1.52
C GLN A 173 -14.40 4.16 -2.55
N ASP A 174 -14.06 4.13 -3.83
CA ASP A 174 -15.01 4.40 -4.92
C ASP A 174 -15.87 3.16 -5.19
N LEU A 175 -16.90 3.01 -4.35
CA LEU A 175 -17.75 1.81 -4.31
C LEU A 175 -18.37 1.46 -5.67
N LYS A 176 -18.68 2.47 -6.50
CA LYS A 176 -19.30 2.24 -7.82
C LYS A 176 -18.38 1.44 -8.75
N ARG A 177 -17.06 1.50 -8.56
CA ARG A 177 -16.06 0.78 -9.38
C ARG A 177 -15.89 -0.68 -8.98
N LEU A 178 -16.26 -1.07 -7.75
CA LEU A 178 -16.17 -2.46 -7.27
C LEU A 178 -17.15 -3.41 -7.97
N GLY A 179 -18.16 -2.89 -8.67
CA GLY A 179 -19.03 -3.68 -9.55
C GLY A 179 -19.88 -4.74 -8.84
N HIS A 180 -20.34 -4.49 -7.62
CA HIS A 180 -21.15 -5.45 -6.86
C HIS A 180 -22.45 -5.86 -7.58
N GLN A 181 -22.68 -7.19 -7.68
CA GLN A 181 -23.84 -7.75 -8.42
C GLN A 181 -24.88 -8.46 -7.52
N ARG A 182 -24.51 -8.83 -6.28
CA ARG A 182 -25.35 -9.62 -5.35
C ARG A 182 -25.63 -8.87 -4.06
N ILE A 183 -26.15 -7.66 -4.19
CA ILE A 183 -26.53 -6.77 -3.08
C ILE A 183 -28.04 -6.58 -3.05
N LEU A 184 -28.60 -6.27 -1.88
CA LEU A 184 -30.00 -5.89 -1.76
C LEU A 184 -30.19 -4.50 -2.37
N ARG A 185 -30.97 -4.42 -3.44
CA ARG A 185 -31.28 -3.16 -4.13
C ARG A 185 -32.70 -2.70 -3.79
N PRO A 186 -32.96 -1.38 -3.72
CA PRO A 186 -32.01 -0.30 -4.01
C PRO A 186 -31.01 -0.06 -2.87
N MET A 187 -29.77 0.27 -3.22
CA MET A 187 -28.69 0.58 -2.28
C MET A 187 -27.87 1.77 -2.77
N ILE A 188 -27.88 2.88 -2.04
CA ILE A 188 -26.97 4.01 -2.29
C ILE A 188 -25.54 3.54 -1.96
N PRO A 189 -24.53 3.79 -2.81
CA PRO A 189 -24.55 4.62 -4.02
C PRO A 189 -24.74 3.84 -5.35
N PHE A 190 -25.04 2.54 -5.33
CA PHE A 190 -25.20 1.72 -6.54
C PHE A 190 -26.51 1.99 -7.31
N ASP A 191 -27.51 2.50 -6.61
CA ASP A 191 -28.76 3.05 -7.12
C ASP A 191 -28.84 4.53 -6.70
N ASP A 192 -29.50 5.37 -7.49
CA ASP A 192 -29.51 6.83 -7.24
C ASP A 192 -30.49 7.23 -6.13
N GLU A 193 -31.51 6.41 -5.86
CA GLU A 193 -32.58 6.70 -4.91
C GLU A 193 -33.05 5.43 -4.17
N ILE A 194 -33.51 5.60 -2.92
CA ILE A 194 -34.24 4.58 -2.17
C ILE A 194 -35.71 5.04 -2.12
N PRO A 195 -36.67 4.33 -2.75
CA PRO A 195 -38.08 4.66 -2.71
C PRO A 195 -38.63 4.68 -1.27
N GLU A 196 -39.65 5.50 -1.03
CA GLU A 196 -40.33 5.51 0.26
C GLU A 196 -40.89 4.11 0.60
N PRO A 197 -40.74 3.62 1.84
CA PRO A 197 -41.32 2.36 2.26
C PRO A 197 -42.85 2.37 2.07
N THR A 198 -43.37 1.45 1.26
CA THR A 198 -44.81 1.37 0.95
C THR A 198 -45.63 0.64 2.01
N GLU A 199 -44.99 -0.13 2.90
CA GLU A 199 -45.65 -0.85 4.00
C GLU A 199 -44.83 -0.73 5.29
N VAL A 200 -45.46 -0.24 6.36
CA VAL A 200 -44.92 -0.28 7.72
C VAL A 200 -45.53 -1.48 8.42
N THR A 201 -44.86 -2.64 8.38
CA THR A 201 -45.24 -3.75 9.25
C THR A 201 -44.81 -3.39 10.68
N ALA A 202 -45.76 -2.93 11.49
CA ALA A 202 -45.54 -2.80 12.92
C ALA A 202 -45.24 -4.20 13.47
N PHE A 203 -44.04 -4.40 14.02
CA PHE A 203 -43.71 -5.62 14.76
C PHE A 203 -44.61 -5.65 16.00
N ALA A 204 -45.54 -6.61 16.04
CA ALA A 204 -46.41 -6.90 17.19
C ALA A 204 -45.71 -7.81 18.21
#